data_AF-A0A420PH56-F1
#
_entry.id   AF-A0A420PH56-F1
#
_cell.length_a   1.000
_cell.length_b   1.000
_cell.length_c   1.000
_cell.angle_alpha   90.00
_cell.angle_beta   90.00
_cell.angle_gamma   90.00
#
_symmetry.space_group_name_H-M   'P 1'
#
loop_
_entity.id
_entity.type
_entity.pdbx_description
1 polymer ?
#
loop_
_entity_poly.entity_id
_entity_poly.type
_entity_poly.pdbx_seq_one_letter_code
_entity_poly.pdbx_strand_id
1 'polypeptide(L)'
;MTLSTRCQEAAQLSETLTLWKVVRDLWDPDANPSGFLNLGIAENSLMHDILSRHVHQNINLPNTTFTYGDGTVGSKRLREAIPYWGTFVPDLTLRFGAQLLPVPFHNIDPLEDGCVQKYKDVILEAHSRGQKVAGLVICNPHNPLGRCYSKEVLISLMYLCEEYQLHLISDEIYALSVWSNDIDDNGPAPVPFTSILSIDPGGIIDPARIHVVWGMSKDFGASGLRVGSFISQSNEILHKAMTPVGLYTYVSAASDHIAANILEDSLWTDAYIVENQKRLSKQYEFVIRWARDHHISHAPGVNAAFFVWLDLGSYYQRNHLEMYVKQSHHITKALLEKKVFLASGADFGSEKPGWFRIVFAHEDHYLQEVLTRIIAALEAA
;
A
#
# COMPACT_ATOMS: atom_id res chain seq x y z
N MET A 1 -13.77 -3.74 -35.91
CA MET A 1 -12.39 -3.34 -35.55
C MET A 1 -11.87 -4.36 -34.57
N THR A 2 -10.88 -5.17 -34.94
CA THR A 2 -10.23 -6.11 -34.02
C THR A 2 -9.27 -5.32 -33.13
N LEU A 3 -9.64 -5.15 -31.86
CA LEU A 3 -8.74 -4.61 -30.84
C LEU A 3 -7.55 -5.55 -30.67
N SER A 4 -6.40 -5.03 -30.20
CA SER A 4 -5.23 -5.89 -29.91
C SER A 4 -5.56 -6.92 -28.82
N THR A 5 -4.88 -8.07 -28.81
CA THR A 5 -5.07 -9.12 -27.80
C THR A 5 -4.99 -8.55 -26.38
N ARG A 6 -3.99 -7.70 -26.12
CA ARG A 6 -3.83 -7.00 -24.83
C ARG A 6 -5.02 -6.10 -24.48
N CYS A 7 -5.61 -5.42 -25.46
CA CYS A 7 -6.80 -4.59 -25.23
C CYS A 7 -8.03 -5.45 -24.93
N GLN A 8 -8.16 -6.62 -25.57
CA GLN A 8 -9.26 -7.55 -25.32
C GLN A 8 -9.15 -8.17 -23.91
N GLU A 9 -7.94 -8.56 -23.50
CA GLU A 9 -7.66 -9.05 -22.14
C GLU A 9 -7.93 -7.98 -21.07
N ALA A 10 -7.47 -6.74 -21.28
CA ALA A 10 -7.73 -5.63 -20.36
C ALA A 10 -9.23 -5.28 -20.25
N ALA A 11 -9.98 -5.37 -21.36
CA ALA A 11 -11.41 -5.11 -21.35
C ALA A 11 -12.18 -6.13 -20.50
N GLN A 12 -11.86 -7.42 -20.62
CA GLN A 12 -12.45 -8.49 -19.80
C GLN A 12 -12.16 -8.30 -18.30
N LEU A 13 -10.96 -7.84 -17.95
CA LEU A 13 -10.61 -7.51 -16.57
C LEU A 13 -11.40 -6.32 -16.01
N SER A 14 -11.85 -5.39 -16.86
CA SER A 14 -12.55 -4.18 -16.39
C SER A 14 -14.01 -4.41 -16.00
N GLU A 15 -14.71 -5.34 -16.66
CA GLU A 15 -16.14 -5.62 -16.42
C GLU A 15 -16.40 -6.30 -15.06
N THR A 16 -15.37 -6.89 -14.45
CA THR A 16 -15.46 -7.63 -13.18
C THR A 16 -15.04 -6.82 -11.96
N LEU A 17 -14.57 -5.59 -12.13
CA LEU A 17 -14.07 -4.76 -11.03
C LEU A 17 -15.21 -4.13 -10.22
N THR A 18 -15.63 -4.83 -9.17
CA THR A 18 -16.57 -4.34 -8.13
C THR A 18 -16.20 -2.94 -7.62
N LEU A 19 -14.91 -2.62 -7.60
CA LEU A 19 -14.35 -1.32 -7.25
C LEU A 19 -15.06 -0.14 -7.94
N TRP A 20 -15.28 -0.23 -9.27
CA TRP A 20 -15.87 0.89 -10.02
C TRP A 20 -17.36 1.08 -9.74
N LYS A 21 -18.06 0.04 -9.27
CA LYS A 21 -19.44 0.17 -8.78
C LYS A 21 -19.46 0.92 -7.44
N VAL A 22 -18.54 0.58 -6.53
CA VAL A 22 -18.41 1.22 -5.22
C VAL A 22 -18.10 2.71 -5.35
N VAL A 23 -17.08 3.07 -6.15
CA VAL A 23 -16.63 4.47 -6.30
C VAL A 23 -17.70 5.40 -6.90
N ARG A 24 -18.71 4.87 -7.61
CA ARG A 24 -19.78 5.65 -8.24
C ARG A 24 -21.00 5.91 -7.32
N ASP A 25 -21.08 5.24 -6.17
CA ASP A 25 -22.22 5.28 -5.25
C ASP A 25 -21.70 5.33 -3.80
N LEU A 26 -20.84 6.32 -3.50
CA LEU A 26 -20.25 6.45 -2.17
C LEU A 26 -21.28 6.99 -1.17
N TRP A 27 -21.19 6.49 0.06
CA TRP A 27 -21.99 6.92 1.19
C TRP A 27 -21.63 8.35 1.62
N ASP A 28 -22.66 9.12 1.98
CA ASP A 28 -22.57 10.43 2.60
C ASP A 28 -23.73 10.55 3.61
N PRO A 29 -23.50 11.04 4.84
CA PRO A 29 -24.54 11.06 5.87
C PRO A 29 -25.77 11.88 5.47
N ASP A 30 -25.60 12.94 4.67
CA ASP A 30 -26.65 13.88 4.31
C ASP A 30 -27.14 13.66 2.88
N ALA A 31 -26.21 13.45 1.93
CA ALA A 31 -26.49 13.39 0.50
C ALA A 31 -26.78 11.97 -0.02
N ASN A 32 -26.20 10.92 0.58
CA ASN A 32 -26.38 9.54 0.14
C ASN A 32 -26.26 8.52 1.29
N PRO A 33 -27.21 8.49 2.26
CA PRO A 33 -27.11 7.64 3.44
C PRO A 33 -27.20 6.13 3.13
N SER A 34 -27.67 5.77 1.92
CA SER A 34 -27.74 4.39 1.42
C SER A 34 -26.55 3.95 0.57
N GLY A 35 -25.57 4.84 0.35
CA GLY A 35 -24.39 4.56 -0.46
C GLY A 35 -23.44 3.55 0.16
N PHE A 36 -22.40 3.21 -0.59
CA PHE A 36 -21.32 2.32 -0.18
C PHE A 36 -20.30 3.01 0.71
N LEU A 37 -19.96 2.33 1.81
CA LEU A 37 -18.78 2.66 2.60
C LEU A 37 -17.59 1.84 2.07
N ASN A 38 -16.54 2.54 1.66
CA ASN A 38 -15.34 1.97 1.07
C ASN A 38 -14.19 1.95 2.08
N LEU A 39 -13.77 0.75 2.50
CA LEU A 39 -12.55 0.54 3.28
C LEU A 39 -11.62 -0.48 2.59
N GLY A 40 -11.95 -0.86 1.36
CA GLY A 40 -11.13 -1.74 0.54
C GLY A 40 -10.04 -0.99 -0.23
N ILE A 41 -10.24 0.31 -0.51
CA ILE A 41 -9.20 1.19 -1.07
C ILE A 41 -8.38 1.78 0.06
N ALA A 42 -7.06 1.58 0.01
CA ALA A 42 -6.13 2.22 0.93
C ALA A 42 -5.97 3.71 0.56
N GLU A 43 -6.81 4.57 1.12
CA GLU A 43 -6.75 6.04 1.03
C GLU A 43 -6.77 6.65 2.44
N ASN A 44 -5.93 7.66 2.66
CA ASN A 44 -5.85 8.34 3.95
C ASN A 44 -6.64 9.65 3.92
N SER A 45 -7.91 9.58 4.30
CA SER A 45 -8.81 10.73 4.28
C SER A 45 -8.67 11.66 5.50
N LEU A 46 -8.03 11.20 6.58
CA LEU A 46 -7.96 11.90 7.88
C LEU A 46 -7.26 13.26 7.86
N MET A 47 -6.47 13.51 6.82
CA MET A 47 -5.65 14.70 6.70
C MET A 47 -6.10 15.63 5.57
N HIS A 48 -7.19 15.31 4.87
CA HIS A 48 -7.66 16.08 3.72
C HIS A 48 -8.01 17.53 4.09
N ASP A 49 -8.53 17.79 5.28
CA ASP A 49 -8.87 19.14 5.75
C ASP A 49 -7.61 20.02 5.95
N ILE A 50 -6.53 19.43 6.48
CA ILE A 50 -5.24 20.07 6.69
C ILE A 50 -4.54 20.27 5.34
N LEU A 51 -4.49 19.23 4.52
CA LEU A 51 -3.88 19.24 3.19
C LEU A 51 -4.54 20.30 2.30
N SER A 52 -5.88 20.30 2.22
CA SER A 52 -6.63 21.24 1.39
C SER A 52 -6.38 22.70 1.79
N ARG A 53 -6.35 22.99 3.10
CA ARG A 53 -6.03 24.34 3.60
C ARG A 53 -4.62 24.78 3.19
N HIS A 54 -3.63 23.92 3.36
CA HIS A 54 -2.26 24.24 2.99
C HIS A 54 -2.12 24.45 1.47
N VAL A 55 -2.72 23.58 0.65
CA VAL A 55 -2.71 23.72 -0.81
C VAL A 55 -3.35 25.05 -1.23
N HIS A 56 -4.55 25.39 -0.74
CA HIS A 56 -5.21 26.65 -1.10
C HIS A 56 -4.42 27.90 -0.70
N GLN A 57 -3.67 27.86 0.40
CA GLN A 57 -2.86 28.98 0.86
C GLN A 57 -1.56 29.14 0.06
N ASN A 58 -1.04 28.04 -0.50
CA ASN A 58 0.33 28.01 -1.02
C ASN A 58 0.43 27.67 -2.52
N ILE A 59 -0.65 27.42 -3.26
CA ILE A 59 -0.62 27.01 -4.68
C ILE A 59 -0.15 28.10 -5.66
N ASN A 60 0.63 29.10 -5.25
CA ASN A 60 1.05 30.20 -6.12
C ASN A 60 1.90 29.72 -7.32
N LEU A 61 1.23 29.33 -8.41
CA LEU A 61 1.83 28.77 -9.62
C LEU A 61 2.68 29.85 -10.32
N PRO A 62 4.02 29.69 -10.40
CA PRO A 62 4.86 30.62 -11.16
C PRO A 62 4.58 30.48 -12.66
N ASN A 63 4.86 31.52 -13.43
CA ASN A 63 4.62 31.51 -14.89
C ASN A 63 5.38 30.38 -15.62
N THR A 64 6.50 29.93 -15.05
CA THR A 64 7.28 28.79 -15.55
C THR A 64 6.49 27.48 -15.56
N THR A 65 5.48 27.33 -14.70
CA THR A 65 4.56 26.17 -14.65
C THR A 65 3.74 26.04 -15.94
N PHE A 66 3.54 27.12 -16.70
CA PHE A 66 2.85 27.10 -17.99
C PHE A 66 3.79 26.86 -19.18
N THR A 67 5.03 26.43 -18.93
CA THR A 67 6.06 26.18 -19.95
C THR A 67 6.58 24.74 -19.84
N TYR A 68 7.58 24.36 -20.64
CA TYR A 68 8.29 23.08 -20.48
C TYR A 68 9.13 22.98 -19.19
N GLY A 69 9.12 24.00 -18.32
CA GLY A 69 9.77 23.97 -17.01
C GLY A 69 11.28 23.66 -17.12
N ASP A 70 11.75 22.71 -16.30
CA ASP A 70 13.14 22.22 -16.30
C ASP A 70 13.40 21.09 -17.32
N GLY A 71 12.52 20.90 -18.31
CA GLY A 71 12.61 19.87 -19.33
C GLY A 71 11.71 18.67 -19.08
N THR A 72 11.93 17.58 -19.84
CA THR A 72 10.99 16.44 -19.95
C THR A 72 11.07 15.42 -18.80
N VAL A 73 11.77 15.73 -17.71
CA VAL A 73 12.13 14.81 -16.63
C VAL A 73 11.84 15.38 -15.23
N GLY A 74 10.75 16.14 -15.09
CA GLY A 74 10.36 16.81 -13.83
C GLY A 74 11.24 18.01 -13.48
N SER A 75 11.00 18.67 -12.33
CA SER A 75 11.86 19.77 -11.86
C SER A 75 13.16 19.26 -11.24
N LYS A 76 14.23 20.06 -11.31
CA LYS A 76 15.56 19.74 -10.72
C LYS A 76 15.47 19.52 -9.21
N ARG A 77 14.52 20.22 -8.59
CA ARG A 77 14.14 20.17 -7.17
C ARG A 77 13.40 18.88 -6.81
N LEU A 78 12.49 18.42 -7.66
CA LEU A 78 11.74 17.18 -7.46
C LEU A 78 12.61 15.93 -7.66
N ARG A 79 13.59 15.98 -8.57
CA ARG A 79 14.48 14.85 -8.88
C ARG A 79 15.36 14.37 -7.73
N GLU A 80 15.57 15.20 -6.70
CA GLU A 80 16.33 14.83 -5.49
C GLU A 80 15.49 13.98 -4.51
N ALA A 81 14.18 13.86 -4.71
CA ALA A 81 13.27 13.33 -3.71
C ALA A 81 12.22 12.34 -4.28
N ILE A 82 12.63 11.07 -4.46
CA ILE A 82 11.77 9.87 -4.17
C ILE A 82 11.41 8.91 -5.37
N PRO A 83 10.76 7.70 -5.24
CA PRO A 83 9.66 6.91 -6.01
C PRO A 83 8.63 6.16 -5.20
N TYR A 84 7.43 5.61 -5.69
CA TYR A 84 6.32 4.57 -5.24
C TYR A 84 5.53 3.68 -6.30
N TRP A 85 4.89 2.55 -5.82
CA TRP A 85 4.11 1.32 -6.20
C TRP A 85 2.53 1.33 -6.18
N GLY A 86 1.92 0.13 -6.22
CA GLY A 86 0.64 -0.34 -5.63
C GLY A 86 0.09 -1.60 -6.30
N THR A 87 0.56 -1.88 -7.50
CA THR A 87 -0.15 -2.69 -8.50
C THR A 87 0.81 -3.76 -9.01
N PHE A 88 1.69 -4.35 -8.17
CA PHE A 88 2.83 -5.18 -8.64
C PHE A 88 2.47 -6.17 -9.74
N VAL A 89 1.38 -6.94 -9.61
CA VAL A 89 0.98 -7.87 -10.69
C VAL A 89 0.68 -7.10 -11.98
N PRO A 90 -0.35 -6.22 -12.07
CA PRO A 90 -0.62 -5.51 -13.31
C PRO A 90 0.50 -4.55 -13.75
N ASP A 91 1.19 -3.87 -12.85
CA ASP A 91 2.29 -2.92 -13.11
C ASP A 91 3.50 -3.62 -13.69
N LEU A 92 3.93 -4.73 -13.10
CA LEU A 92 5.13 -5.43 -13.54
C LEU A 92 4.84 -6.26 -14.79
N THR A 93 3.61 -6.80 -14.95
CA THR A 93 3.34 -7.81 -15.99
C THR A 93 2.63 -7.28 -17.25
N LEU A 94 1.64 -6.36 -17.15
CA LEU A 94 0.73 -6.06 -18.27
C LEU A 94 1.41 -5.41 -19.48
N ARG A 95 2.38 -4.53 -19.26
CA ARG A 95 3.02 -3.75 -20.33
C ARG A 95 4.39 -4.27 -20.73
N PHE A 96 5.08 -4.95 -19.83
CA PHE A 96 6.52 -5.17 -19.93
C PHE A 96 6.90 -6.63 -20.21
N GLY A 97 5.94 -7.56 -20.16
CA GLY A 97 6.18 -8.99 -20.37
C GLY A 97 7.03 -9.63 -19.26
N ALA A 98 7.31 -8.91 -18.17
CA ALA A 98 7.90 -9.51 -16.98
C ALA A 98 6.87 -10.44 -16.31
N GLN A 99 7.37 -11.43 -15.58
CA GLN A 99 6.55 -12.36 -14.82
C GLN A 99 6.77 -12.11 -13.33
N LEU A 100 5.68 -11.98 -12.57
CA LEU A 100 5.76 -11.97 -11.12
C LEU A 100 5.76 -13.41 -10.61
N LEU A 101 6.79 -13.77 -9.84
CA LEU A 101 6.84 -15.05 -9.14
C LEU A 101 6.32 -14.81 -7.70
N PRO A 102 5.12 -15.30 -7.34
CA PRO A 102 4.64 -15.19 -5.96
C PRO A 102 5.48 -16.08 -5.05
N VAL A 103 5.70 -15.64 -3.82
CA VAL A 103 6.46 -16.38 -2.81
C VAL A 103 5.50 -16.87 -1.74
N PRO A 104 5.21 -18.18 -1.67
CA PRO A 104 4.33 -18.74 -0.64
C PRO A 104 5.07 -18.81 0.69
N PHE A 105 4.50 -18.18 1.71
CA PHE A 105 5.11 -18.12 3.05
C PHE A 105 4.55 -19.18 4.00
N HIS A 106 3.36 -19.71 3.75
CA HIS A 106 2.71 -20.69 4.61
C HIS A 106 2.62 -20.19 6.06
N ASN A 107 3.21 -20.92 7.00
CA ASN A 107 3.19 -20.59 8.42
C ASN A 107 4.39 -19.73 8.85
N ILE A 108 5.23 -19.28 7.91
CA ILE A 108 6.34 -18.38 8.18
C ILE A 108 5.85 -16.94 8.07
N ASP A 109 6.24 -16.09 9.02
CA ASP A 109 5.98 -14.67 8.91
C ASP A 109 6.82 -14.07 7.76
N PRO A 110 6.22 -13.41 6.74
CA PRO A 110 6.95 -12.82 5.63
C PRO A 110 7.88 -11.67 6.03
N LEU A 111 7.81 -11.17 7.27
CA LEU A 111 8.61 -10.06 7.79
C LEU A 111 9.71 -10.49 8.77
N GLU A 112 9.82 -11.78 9.07
CA GLU A 112 10.84 -12.35 9.97
C GLU A 112 11.92 -13.13 9.19
N ASP A 113 12.99 -13.55 9.87
CA ASP A 113 14.18 -14.18 9.27
C ASP A 113 13.88 -15.35 8.33
N GLY A 114 12.84 -16.13 8.64
CA GLY A 114 12.41 -17.26 7.80
C GLY A 114 12.00 -16.87 6.37
N CYS A 115 11.69 -15.59 6.12
CA CYS A 115 11.25 -15.13 4.82
C CYS A 115 12.35 -15.22 3.75
N VAL A 116 13.62 -15.04 4.15
CA VAL A 116 14.78 -15.01 3.24
C VAL A 116 14.93 -16.36 2.52
N GLN A 117 14.74 -17.46 3.25
CA GLN A 117 14.78 -18.80 2.67
C GLN A 117 13.65 -19.02 1.67
N LYS A 118 12.44 -18.50 1.94
CA LYS A 118 11.32 -18.60 0.99
C LYS A 118 11.58 -17.89 -0.32
N TYR A 119 12.17 -16.69 -0.27
CA TYR A 119 12.63 -16.00 -1.48
C TYR A 119 13.70 -16.81 -2.22
N LYS A 120 14.69 -17.34 -1.51
CA LYS A 120 15.76 -18.18 -2.08
C LYS A 120 15.22 -19.42 -2.79
N ASP A 121 14.26 -20.11 -2.19
CA ASP A 121 13.64 -21.32 -2.77
C ASP A 121 12.99 -21.01 -4.13
N VAL A 122 12.22 -19.92 -4.24
CA VAL A 122 11.56 -19.50 -5.49
C VAL A 122 12.59 -19.05 -6.55
N ILE A 123 13.65 -18.36 -6.14
CA ILE A 123 14.75 -17.98 -7.05
C ILE A 123 15.42 -19.23 -7.64
N LEU A 124 15.76 -20.20 -6.79
CA LEU A 124 16.39 -21.45 -7.22
C LEU A 124 15.47 -22.27 -8.13
N GLU A 125 14.18 -22.32 -7.81
CA GLU A 125 13.19 -23.00 -8.64
C GLU A 125 13.10 -22.35 -10.03
N ALA A 126 13.00 -21.02 -10.12
CA ALA A 126 12.98 -20.29 -11.38
C ALA A 126 14.26 -20.55 -12.21
N HIS A 127 15.43 -20.49 -11.56
CA HIS A 127 16.71 -20.77 -12.20
C HIS A 127 16.79 -22.21 -12.73
N SER A 128 16.26 -23.20 -11.99
CA SER A 128 16.23 -24.60 -12.43
C SER A 128 15.41 -24.82 -13.71
N ARG A 129 14.44 -23.94 -13.98
CA ARG A 129 13.62 -23.91 -15.20
C ARG A 129 14.24 -23.05 -16.32
N GLY A 130 15.46 -22.54 -16.12
CA GLY A 130 16.15 -21.65 -17.06
C GLY A 130 15.54 -20.24 -17.12
N GLN A 131 14.72 -19.85 -16.13
CA GLN A 131 14.17 -18.49 -16.05
C GLN A 131 15.16 -17.57 -15.36
N LYS A 132 15.29 -16.33 -15.85
CA LYS A 132 16.10 -15.29 -15.20
C LYS A 132 15.24 -14.51 -14.20
N VAL A 133 15.66 -14.46 -12.94
CA VAL A 133 15.10 -13.53 -11.96
C VAL A 133 15.89 -12.22 -12.06
N ALA A 134 15.19 -11.10 -12.23
CA ALA A 134 15.83 -9.79 -12.42
C ALA A 134 15.91 -8.96 -11.13
N GLY A 135 15.00 -9.20 -10.20
CA GLY A 135 14.93 -8.43 -8.97
C GLY A 135 13.98 -9.03 -7.96
N LEU A 136 14.20 -8.65 -6.71
CA LEU A 136 13.32 -8.85 -5.59
C LEU A 136 12.62 -7.51 -5.30
N VAL A 137 11.29 -7.56 -5.11
CA VAL A 137 10.51 -6.39 -4.74
C VAL A 137 9.82 -6.65 -3.41
N ILE A 138 10.01 -5.74 -2.46
CA ILE A 138 9.40 -5.78 -1.13
C ILE A 138 8.59 -4.50 -0.89
N CYS A 139 7.62 -4.55 0.02
CA CYS A 139 6.88 -3.36 0.50
C CYS A 139 7.22 -3.16 1.98
N ASN A 140 7.82 -2.04 2.34
CA ASN A 140 8.29 -1.73 3.70
C ASN A 140 8.03 -0.26 4.04
N PRO A 141 7.05 0.10 4.89
CA PRO A 141 6.17 -0.80 5.64
C PRO A 141 5.24 -1.64 4.76
N HIS A 142 4.91 -2.84 5.21
CA HIS A 142 4.31 -3.88 4.41
C HIS A 142 2.79 -3.72 4.25
N ASN A 143 2.34 -3.66 3.00
CA ASN A 143 0.94 -3.84 2.63
C ASN A 143 0.72 -5.29 2.20
N PRO A 144 -0.21 -6.04 2.85
CA PRO A 144 -1.34 -5.53 3.63
C PRO A 144 -1.20 -5.68 5.15
N LEU A 145 0.00 -5.94 5.66
CA LEU A 145 0.21 -6.37 7.06
C LEU A 145 0.31 -5.20 8.05
N GLY A 146 0.62 -3.99 7.59
CA GLY A 146 0.73 -2.79 8.45
C GLY A 146 1.91 -2.86 9.41
N ARG A 147 2.98 -3.57 9.05
CA ARG A 147 4.17 -3.83 9.86
C ARG A 147 5.43 -3.53 9.07
N CYS A 148 6.53 -3.23 9.75
CA CYS A 148 7.83 -3.01 9.12
C CYS A 148 8.68 -4.30 9.11
N TYR A 149 9.58 -4.41 8.14
CA TYR A 149 10.69 -5.37 8.25
C TYR A 149 11.68 -4.92 9.32
N SER A 150 12.27 -5.86 10.05
CA SER A 150 13.42 -5.55 10.90
C SER A 150 14.64 -5.20 10.06
N LYS A 151 15.58 -4.44 10.63
CA LYS A 151 16.83 -4.09 9.97
C LYS A 151 17.64 -5.33 9.59
N GLU A 152 17.62 -6.35 10.44
CA GLU A 152 18.33 -7.62 10.28
C GLU A 152 17.78 -8.41 9.08
N VAL A 153 16.46 -8.43 8.91
CA VAL A 153 15.82 -9.07 7.75
C VAL A 153 16.15 -8.30 6.48
N LEU A 154 16.09 -6.96 6.49
CA LEU A 154 16.48 -6.13 5.34
C LEU A 154 17.92 -6.40 4.89
N ILE A 155 18.87 -6.46 5.83
CA ILE A 155 20.28 -6.81 5.55
C ILE A 155 20.38 -8.22 4.95
N SER A 156 19.64 -9.18 5.47
CA SER A 156 19.63 -10.55 4.95
C SER A 156 19.09 -10.63 3.52
N LEU A 157 18.07 -9.83 3.19
CA LEU A 157 17.55 -9.71 1.82
C LEU A 157 18.56 -9.02 0.88
N MET A 158 19.32 -8.04 1.37
CA MET A 158 20.41 -7.41 0.60
C MET A 158 21.49 -8.45 0.24
N TYR A 159 21.93 -9.27 1.21
CA TYR A 159 22.87 -10.37 0.95
C TYR A 159 22.33 -11.38 -0.06
N LEU A 160 21.04 -11.75 0.05
CA LEU A 160 20.41 -12.65 -0.91
C LEU A 160 20.42 -12.05 -2.33
N CYS A 161 20.09 -10.76 -2.45
CA CYS A 161 20.12 -10.07 -3.73
C CYS A 161 21.54 -9.99 -4.30
N GLU A 162 22.57 -9.81 -3.48
CA GLU A 162 23.96 -9.87 -3.93
C GLU A 162 24.34 -11.28 -4.39
N GLU A 163 24.01 -12.33 -3.62
CA GLU A 163 24.31 -13.72 -3.95
C GLU A 163 23.81 -14.10 -5.36
N TYR A 164 22.62 -13.63 -5.73
CA TYR A 164 21.96 -13.95 -7.00
C TYR A 164 21.99 -12.81 -8.03
N GLN A 165 22.73 -11.73 -7.76
CA GLN A 165 22.87 -10.56 -8.64
C GLN A 165 21.52 -9.93 -9.05
N LEU A 166 20.61 -9.81 -8.08
CA LEU A 166 19.26 -9.27 -8.24
C LEU A 166 19.21 -7.79 -7.87
N HIS A 167 18.33 -7.04 -8.52
CA HIS A 167 17.93 -5.72 -8.04
C HIS A 167 17.03 -5.86 -6.80
N LEU A 168 17.28 -5.08 -5.75
CA LEU A 168 16.40 -4.96 -4.59
C LEU A 168 15.60 -3.66 -4.71
N ILE A 169 14.29 -3.78 -4.88
CA ILE A 169 13.36 -2.65 -4.96
C ILE A 169 12.52 -2.64 -3.68
N SER A 170 12.81 -1.69 -2.79
CA SER A 170 12.09 -1.49 -1.53
C SER A 170 11.00 -0.46 -1.71
N ASP A 171 9.76 -0.85 -1.44
CA ASP A 171 8.63 0.00 -1.64
C ASP A 171 8.07 0.60 -0.34
N GLU A 172 8.31 1.89 -0.16
CA GLU A 172 8.26 2.60 1.12
C GLU A 172 7.21 3.71 1.21
N ILE A 173 6.09 3.71 0.47
CA ILE A 173 5.09 4.81 0.60
C ILE A 173 4.42 4.97 1.93
N TYR A 174 4.54 3.97 2.80
CA TYR A 174 3.97 4.03 4.13
C TYR A 174 5.03 4.49 5.14
N ALA A 175 6.22 4.90 4.67
CA ALA A 175 7.37 5.29 5.51
C ALA A 175 7.03 6.37 6.54
N LEU A 176 6.13 7.31 6.21
CA LEU A 176 5.75 8.40 7.13
C LEU A 176 4.47 8.08 7.92
N SER A 177 3.78 6.98 7.60
CA SER A 177 2.59 6.48 8.31
C SER A 177 2.94 5.42 9.35
N VAL A 178 4.03 5.61 10.10
CA VAL A 178 4.48 4.71 11.18
C VAL A 178 4.13 5.36 12.51
N TRP A 179 3.42 4.65 13.39
CA TRP A 179 2.80 5.24 14.57
C TRP A 179 2.90 4.29 15.78
N SER A 180 2.71 4.84 16.99
CA SER A 180 2.79 4.08 18.24
C SER A 180 1.55 3.21 18.44
N ASN A 181 1.76 1.90 18.63
CA ASN A 181 0.72 0.96 18.99
C ASN A 181 0.89 0.54 20.45
N ASP A 182 0.03 1.10 21.31
CA ASP A 182 0.05 0.85 22.76
C ASP A 182 -1.12 -0.05 23.22
N ILE A 183 -2.02 -0.45 22.32
CA ILE A 183 -3.19 -1.26 22.67
C ILE A 183 -2.89 -2.78 22.63
N ASP A 184 -1.89 -3.22 21.87
CA ASP A 184 -1.55 -4.64 21.71
C ASP A 184 -0.72 -5.20 22.88
N ASP A 185 -1.39 -5.51 24.00
CA ASP A 185 -0.76 -5.93 25.26
C ASP A 185 -0.02 -7.29 25.20
N ASN A 186 -0.36 -8.17 24.24
CA ASN A 186 0.14 -9.55 24.16
C ASN A 186 0.77 -9.90 22.80
N GLY A 187 1.02 -8.89 21.94
CA GLY A 187 1.62 -9.08 20.61
C GLY A 187 3.15 -8.98 20.62
N PRO A 188 3.81 -9.31 19.50
CA PRO A 188 5.21 -8.94 19.31
C PRO A 188 5.34 -7.41 19.35
N ALA A 189 6.47 -6.92 19.88
CA ALA A 189 6.73 -5.50 19.93
C ALA A 189 6.72 -4.90 18.50
N PRO A 190 6.10 -3.72 18.31
CA PRO A 190 6.17 -2.97 17.06
C PRO A 190 7.61 -2.82 16.55
N VAL A 191 7.85 -3.17 15.29
CA VAL A 191 9.15 -3.00 14.64
C VAL A 191 9.23 -1.60 14.04
N PRO A 192 10.21 -0.75 14.41
CA PRO A 192 10.33 0.59 13.85
C PRO A 192 10.69 0.52 12.36
N PHE A 193 10.25 1.52 11.59
CA PHE A 193 10.60 1.61 10.18
C PHE A 193 12.10 1.88 9.98
N THR A 194 12.70 1.12 9.07
CA THR A 194 14.06 1.33 8.57
C THR A 194 13.99 1.39 7.06
N SER A 195 14.34 2.53 6.46
CA SER A 195 14.48 2.63 5.00
C SER A 195 15.68 1.81 4.53
N ILE A 196 15.56 1.11 3.40
CA ILE A 196 16.68 0.35 2.84
C ILE A 196 17.89 1.26 2.53
N LEU A 197 17.64 2.53 2.21
CA LEU A 197 18.70 3.51 1.90
C LEU A 197 19.40 4.06 3.15
N SER A 198 18.87 3.79 4.35
CA SER A 198 19.53 4.15 5.60
C SER A 198 20.58 3.12 6.05
N ILE A 199 20.65 1.97 5.37
CA ILE A 199 21.61 0.90 5.64
C ILE A 199 22.84 1.10 4.75
N ASP A 200 24.03 1.11 5.35
CA ASP A 200 25.29 1.15 4.59
C ASP A 200 25.46 -0.14 3.77
N PRO A 201 25.51 -0.06 2.43
CA PRO A 201 25.62 -1.25 1.57
C PRO A 201 27.03 -1.88 1.57
N GLY A 202 28.04 -1.22 2.16
CA GLY A 202 29.43 -1.66 2.14
C GLY A 202 29.63 -3.12 2.60
N GLY A 203 30.04 -3.98 1.66
CA GLY A 203 30.26 -5.41 1.93
C GLY A 203 28.99 -6.25 2.05
N ILE A 204 27.82 -5.70 1.69
CA ILE A 204 26.52 -6.38 1.73
C ILE A 204 25.95 -6.60 0.33
N ILE A 205 25.87 -5.53 -0.48
CA ILE A 205 25.31 -5.56 -1.84
C ILE A 205 25.93 -4.44 -2.69
N ASP A 206 26.03 -4.64 -4.00
CA ASP A 206 26.31 -3.56 -4.95
C ASP A 206 25.26 -2.43 -4.80
N PRO A 207 25.65 -1.21 -4.41
CA PRO A 207 24.71 -0.10 -4.22
C PRO A 207 23.89 0.21 -5.47
N ALA A 208 24.39 -0.10 -6.67
CA ALA A 208 23.69 0.11 -7.93
C ALA A 208 22.46 -0.81 -8.12
N ARG A 209 22.26 -1.79 -7.22
CA ARG A 209 21.10 -2.69 -7.21
C ARG A 209 20.04 -2.32 -6.20
N ILE A 210 20.26 -1.31 -5.36
CA ILE A 210 19.27 -0.86 -4.38
C ILE A 210 18.46 0.29 -4.95
N HIS A 211 17.13 0.13 -4.92
CA HIS A 211 16.17 1.11 -5.36
C HIS A 211 15.07 1.23 -4.33
N VAL A 212 14.62 2.46 -4.07
CA VAL A 212 13.43 2.71 -3.24
C VAL A 212 12.22 2.93 -4.15
N VAL A 213 11.01 2.91 -3.57
CA VAL A 213 9.61 3.18 -4.02
C VAL A 213 8.87 3.85 -2.73
N TRP A 214 7.78 4.70 -2.73
CA TRP A 214 7.43 6.02 -2.03
C TRP A 214 6.78 7.26 -2.81
N GLY A 215 5.66 7.79 -2.33
CA GLY A 215 4.92 8.84 -3.04
C GLY A 215 3.91 9.55 -2.15
N MET A 216 3.24 10.59 -2.68
CA MET A 216 2.29 11.37 -1.86
C MET A 216 0.93 10.68 -1.67
N SER A 217 0.71 9.54 -2.34
CA SER A 217 -0.63 8.94 -2.41
C SER A 217 -1.16 8.39 -1.08
N LYS A 218 -0.29 8.00 -0.14
CA LYS A 218 -0.69 7.36 1.13
C LYS A 218 -0.38 8.24 2.31
N ASP A 219 0.91 8.50 2.57
CA ASP A 219 1.35 9.34 3.69
C ASP A 219 0.72 10.74 3.68
N PHE A 220 0.58 11.33 2.50
CA PHE A 220 -0.05 12.65 2.32
C PHE A 220 -1.52 12.59 1.90
N GLY A 221 -2.14 11.41 1.77
CA GLY A 221 -3.52 11.26 1.30
C GLY A 221 -3.77 11.80 -0.12
N ALA A 222 -2.73 12.16 -0.87
CA ALA A 222 -2.85 12.95 -2.09
C ALA A 222 -2.84 12.07 -3.36
N SER A 223 -3.65 11.01 -3.35
CA SER A 223 -3.69 10.00 -4.41
C SER A 223 -3.98 10.61 -5.79
N GLY A 224 -4.85 11.61 -5.85
CA GLY A 224 -5.24 12.34 -7.06
C GLY A 224 -4.16 13.23 -7.67
N LEU A 225 -3.14 13.64 -6.90
CA LEU A 225 -2.05 14.46 -7.45
C LEU A 225 -1.13 13.65 -8.38
N ARG A 226 -1.16 12.31 -8.30
CA ARG A 226 -0.33 11.40 -9.10
C ARG A 226 1.17 11.67 -8.96
N VAL A 227 1.61 11.98 -7.74
CA VAL A 227 3.03 12.23 -7.43
C VAL A 227 3.66 10.97 -6.83
N GLY A 228 4.58 10.41 -7.59
CA GLY A 228 5.56 9.41 -7.19
C GLY A 228 6.84 9.70 -7.99
N SER A 229 8.00 9.32 -7.48
CA SER A 229 9.30 9.61 -8.12
C SER A 229 10.07 8.33 -8.57
N PHE A 230 11.40 8.29 -8.83
CA PHE A 230 12.29 7.11 -8.65
C PHE A 230 13.73 7.33 -8.12
N ILE A 231 14.05 6.79 -6.92
CA ILE A 231 15.33 6.86 -6.23
C ILE A 231 16.12 5.60 -6.53
N SER A 232 17.21 5.85 -7.22
CA SER A 232 18.36 4.97 -7.26
C SER A 232 19.59 5.85 -7.06
N GLN A 233 20.27 5.74 -5.91
CA GLN A 233 21.38 6.66 -5.59
C GLN A 233 22.66 6.34 -6.36
N SER A 234 22.83 5.09 -6.80
CA SER A 234 24.10 4.58 -7.33
C SER A 234 24.01 3.97 -8.74
N ASN A 235 22.87 4.10 -9.43
CA ASN A 235 22.68 3.55 -10.77
C ASN A 235 22.30 4.63 -11.80
N GLU A 236 23.30 5.36 -12.29
CA GLU A 236 23.12 6.43 -13.29
C GLU A 236 22.57 5.89 -14.63
N ILE A 237 22.95 4.66 -15.01
CA ILE A 237 22.49 4.04 -16.25
C ILE A 237 20.99 3.81 -16.21
N LEU A 238 20.45 3.37 -15.07
CA LEU A 238 19.02 3.19 -14.87
C LEU A 238 18.27 4.53 -15.03
N HIS A 239 18.76 5.62 -14.44
CA HIS A 239 18.18 6.96 -14.61
C HIS A 239 18.15 7.41 -16.07
N LYS A 240 19.25 7.18 -16.79
CA LYS A 240 19.33 7.47 -18.24
C LYS A 240 18.32 6.65 -19.03
N ALA A 241 18.14 5.37 -18.67
CA ALA A 241 17.15 4.49 -19.31
C ALA A 241 15.70 4.89 -19.01
N MET A 242 15.43 5.48 -17.84
CA MET A 242 14.09 5.96 -17.46
C MET A 242 13.70 7.28 -18.14
N THR A 243 14.66 8.10 -18.55
CA THR A 243 14.41 9.42 -19.14
C THR A 243 13.48 9.38 -20.37
N PRO A 244 13.71 8.52 -21.40
CA PRO A 244 12.84 8.48 -22.58
C PRO A 244 11.41 8.02 -22.29
N VAL A 245 11.22 7.12 -21.31
CA VAL A 245 9.88 6.64 -20.92
C VAL A 245 9.15 7.65 -20.03
N GLY A 246 9.88 8.48 -19.29
CA GLY A 246 9.33 9.55 -18.46
C GLY A 246 8.46 10.55 -19.22
N LEU A 247 8.69 10.74 -20.53
CA LEU A 247 7.86 11.60 -21.39
C LEU A 247 6.38 11.21 -21.39
N TYR A 248 6.05 9.94 -21.11
CA TYR A 248 4.67 9.45 -21.13
C TYR A 248 4.04 9.35 -19.73
N THR A 249 4.81 9.62 -18.68
CA THR A 249 4.41 9.34 -17.29
C THR A 249 4.82 10.44 -16.30
N TYR A 250 5.28 11.59 -16.77
CA TYR A 250 5.71 12.68 -15.89
C TYR A 250 4.54 13.27 -15.10
N VAL A 251 4.85 13.75 -13.90
CA VAL A 251 3.90 14.42 -13.00
C VAL A 251 3.43 15.74 -13.64
N SER A 252 2.13 16.03 -13.57
CA SER A 252 1.60 17.29 -14.10
C SER A 252 2.28 18.49 -13.41
N ALA A 253 2.53 19.58 -14.13
CA ALA A 253 3.21 20.75 -13.56
C ALA A 253 2.47 21.36 -12.37
N ALA A 254 1.13 21.26 -12.33
CA ALA A 254 0.33 21.69 -11.19
C ALA A 254 0.55 20.78 -9.97
N SER A 255 0.52 19.45 -10.17
CA SER A 255 0.81 18.48 -9.11
C SER A 255 2.24 18.60 -8.59
N ASP A 256 3.21 18.81 -9.47
CA ASP A 256 4.62 19.06 -9.14
C ASP A 256 4.76 20.29 -8.24
N HIS A 257 4.14 21.41 -8.64
CA HIS A 257 4.20 22.63 -7.84
C HIS A 257 3.55 22.48 -6.46
N ILE A 258 2.39 21.80 -6.39
CA ILE A 258 1.73 21.52 -5.10
C ILE A 258 2.63 20.65 -4.21
N ALA A 259 3.23 19.60 -4.77
CA ALA A 259 4.12 18.70 -4.05
C ALA A 259 5.36 19.43 -3.53
N ALA A 260 5.98 20.25 -4.37
CA ALA A 260 7.15 21.06 -4.03
C ALA A 260 6.86 21.97 -2.82
N ASN A 261 5.76 22.74 -2.87
CA ASN A 261 5.41 23.65 -1.77
C ASN A 261 5.18 22.93 -0.45
N ILE A 262 4.56 21.74 -0.49
CA ILE A 262 4.37 20.89 0.69
C ILE A 262 5.74 20.47 1.25
N LEU A 263 6.57 19.83 0.42
CA LEU A 263 7.81 19.18 0.87
C LEU A 263 8.92 20.16 1.28
N GLU A 264 8.84 21.42 0.83
CA GLU A 264 9.83 22.45 1.16
C GLU A 264 9.53 23.20 2.46
N ASP A 265 8.27 23.20 2.90
CA ASP A 265 7.91 23.67 4.23
C ASP A 265 8.13 22.55 5.24
N SER A 266 9.39 22.36 5.64
CA SER A 266 9.79 21.27 6.53
C SER A 266 9.11 21.35 7.89
N LEU A 267 8.90 22.56 8.43
CA LEU A 267 8.22 22.75 9.71
C LEU A 267 6.75 22.31 9.62
N TRP A 268 6.06 22.68 8.54
CA TRP A 268 4.70 22.21 8.31
C TRP A 268 4.65 20.70 8.06
N THR A 269 5.58 20.17 7.25
CA THR A 269 5.64 18.75 6.90
C THR A 269 5.88 17.89 8.13
N ASP A 270 6.83 18.25 8.98
CA ASP A 270 7.11 17.52 10.23
C ASP A 270 5.87 17.52 11.15
N ALA A 271 5.21 18.69 11.30
CA ALA A 271 4.00 18.79 12.10
C ALA A 271 2.84 17.97 11.50
N TYR A 272 2.69 17.97 10.18
CA TYR A 272 1.71 17.17 9.45
C TYR A 272 1.91 15.68 9.70
N ILE A 273 3.16 15.19 9.59
CA ILE A 273 3.51 13.78 9.81
C ILE A 273 3.17 13.36 11.24
N VAL A 274 3.56 14.15 12.23
CA VAL A 274 3.28 13.85 13.65
C VAL A 274 1.77 13.79 13.92
N GLU A 275 1.00 14.75 13.41
CA GLU A 275 -0.46 14.74 13.58
C GLU A 275 -1.12 13.57 12.83
N ASN A 276 -0.64 13.23 11.63
CA ASN A 276 -1.10 12.07 10.88
C ASN A 276 -0.89 10.77 11.68
N GLN A 277 0.32 10.55 12.19
CA GLN A 277 0.65 9.37 13.01
C GLN A 277 -0.22 9.28 14.27
N LYS A 278 -0.47 10.40 14.94
CA LYS A 278 -1.36 10.47 16.10
C LYS A 278 -2.81 10.12 15.75
N ARG A 279 -3.35 10.64 14.65
CA ARG A 279 -4.73 10.33 14.21
C ARG A 279 -4.85 8.87 13.79
N LEU A 280 -3.85 8.33 13.09
CA LEU A 280 -3.81 6.92 12.70
C LEU A 280 -3.78 5.98 13.92
N SER A 281 -2.93 6.27 14.91
CA SER A 281 -2.89 5.51 16.16
C SER A 281 -4.25 5.52 16.88
N LYS A 282 -4.90 6.69 16.99
CA LYS A 282 -6.25 6.80 17.56
C LYS A 282 -7.28 5.94 16.82
N GLN A 283 -7.31 5.98 15.48
CA GLN A 283 -8.30 5.20 14.72
C GLN A 283 -8.03 3.70 14.71
N TYR A 284 -6.75 3.30 14.73
CA TYR A 284 -6.40 1.91 14.97
C TYR A 284 -6.98 1.44 16.32
N GLU A 285 -6.73 2.21 17.38
CA GLU A 285 -7.23 1.90 18.72
C GLU A 285 -8.76 1.76 18.74
N PHE A 286 -9.48 2.66 18.08
CA PHE A 286 -10.93 2.61 17.95
C PHE A 286 -11.42 1.29 17.33
N VAL A 287 -10.84 0.88 16.20
CA VAL A 287 -11.20 -0.36 15.51
C VAL A 287 -10.83 -1.59 16.34
N ILE A 288 -9.67 -1.59 17.01
CA ILE A 288 -9.24 -2.72 17.85
C ILE A 288 -10.12 -2.89 19.09
N ARG A 289 -10.52 -1.80 19.75
CA ARG A 289 -11.48 -1.86 20.87
C ARG A 289 -12.81 -2.48 20.43
N TRP A 290 -13.36 -2.02 19.30
CA TRP A 290 -14.56 -2.61 18.72
C TRP A 290 -14.39 -4.11 18.40
N ALA A 291 -13.25 -4.50 17.84
CA ALA A 291 -12.98 -5.91 17.51
C ALA A 291 -12.93 -6.77 18.78
N ARG A 292 -12.28 -6.28 19.85
CA ARG A 292 -12.24 -6.95 21.17
C ARG A 292 -13.63 -7.12 21.78
N ASP A 293 -14.46 -6.08 21.74
CA ASP A 293 -15.83 -6.11 22.27
C ASP A 293 -16.70 -7.15 21.56
N HIS A 294 -16.44 -7.43 20.28
CA HIS A 294 -17.15 -8.44 19.47
C HIS A 294 -16.41 -9.79 19.40
N HIS A 295 -15.32 -9.96 20.15
CA HIS A 295 -14.47 -11.14 20.12
C HIS A 295 -14.01 -11.52 18.70
N ILE A 296 -13.64 -10.52 17.90
CA ILE A 296 -13.05 -10.65 16.56
C ILE A 296 -11.54 -10.53 16.71
N SER A 297 -10.80 -11.54 16.26
CA SER A 297 -9.33 -11.53 16.31
C SER A 297 -8.76 -10.56 15.27
N HIS A 298 -7.66 -9.90 15.62
CA HIS A 298 -6.89 -9.06 14.70
C HIS A 298 -5.44 -9.55 14.57
N ALA A 299 -4.77 -9.15 13.48
CA ALA A 299 -3.34 -9.41 13.32
C ALA A 299 -2.54 -8.53 14.29
N PRO A 300 -1.61 -9.08 15.08
CA PRO A 300 -0.90 -8.34 16.11
C PRO A 300 0.33 -7.60 15.56
N GLY A 301 0.84 -6.64 16.33
CA GLY A 301 2.12 -5.97 16.06
C GLY A 301 2.07 -4.92 14.95
N VAL A 302 0.87 -4.54 14.51
CA VAL A 302 0.62 -3.51 13.48
C VAL A 302 1.06 -2.15 14.02
N ASN A 303 1.87 -1.41 13.26
CA ASN A 303 2.40 -0.11 13.68
C ASN A 303 2.67 0.84 12.51
N ALA A 304 2.19 0.50 11.32
CA ALA A 304 2.44 1.27 10.13
C ALA A 304 1.27 1.19 9.15
N ALA A 305 1.27 2.11 8.18
CA ALA A 305 0.19 2.32 7.24
C ALA A 305 -1.13 2.63 7.98
N PHE A 306 -2.26 2.24 7.37
CA PHE A 306 -3.58 2.59 7.87
C PHE A 306 -4.61 1.49 7.62
N PHE A 307 -4.17 0.25 7.76
CA PHE A 307 -5.00 -0.93 7.64
C PHE A 307 -4.60 -2.01 8.64
N VAL A 308 -5.58 -2.85 9.00
CA VAL A 308 -5.40 -4.01 9.88
C VAL A 308 -6.16 -5.19 9.33
N TRP A 309 -5.66 -6.39 9.61
CA TRP A 309 -6.32 -7.65 9.27
C TRP A 309 -7.19 -8.12 10.42
N LEU A 310 -8.47 -8.37 10.14
CA LEU A 310 -9.43 -8.96 11.08
C LEU A 310 -9.91 -10.34 10.60
N ASP A 311 -10.07 -11.27 11.54
CA ASP A 311 -10.66 -12.59 11.30
C ASP A 311 -12.19 -12.53 11.39
N LEU A 312 -12.82 -12.13 10.29
CA LEU A 312 -14.28 -12.14 10.18
C LEU A 312 -14.84 -13.55 9.92
N GLY A 313 -14.00 -14.48 9.45
CA GLY A 313 -14.36 -15.87 9.16
C GLY A 313 -14.75 -16.64 10.41
N SER A 314 -13.89 -16.63 11.43
CA SER A 314 -14.19 -17.27 12.71
C SER A 314 -15.43 -16.67 13.37
N TYR A 315 -15.61 -15.35 13.28
CA TYR A 315 -16.82 -14.70 13.76
C TYR A 315 -18.06 -15.18 13.01
N TYR A 316 -18.02 -15.18 11.67
CA TYR A 316 -19.12 -15.64 10.82
C TYR A 316 -19.48 -17.10 11.10
N GLN A 317 -18.49 -17.98 11.24
CA GLN A 317 -18.72 -19.41 11.51
C GLN A 317 -19.44 -19.67 12.84
N ARG A 318 -19.15 -18.90 13.88
CA ARG A 318 -19.85 -19.01 15.18
C ARG A 318 -21.34 -18.71 15.06
N ASN A 319 -21.73 -17.86 14.10
CA ASN A 319 -23.11 -17.45 13.88
C ASN A 319 -23.81 -18.28 12.78
N HIS A 320 -23.03 -18.97 11.92
CA HIS A 320 -23.53 -19.73 10.76
C HIS A 320 -22.91 -21.14 10.69
N LEU A 321 -23.53 -22.09 11.39
CA LEU A 321 -22.99 -23.43 11.73
C LEU A 321 -22.65 -24.37 10.54
N GLU A 322 -22.91 -24.00 9.27
CA GLU A 322 -22.79 -24.91 8.11
C GLU A 322 -21.81 -24.47 7.00
N MET A 323 -21.06 -23.37 7.18
CA MET A 323 -20.24 -22.80 6.09
C MET A 323 -18.75 -22.71 6.44
N TYR A 324 -17.96 -23.75 6.15
CA TYR A 324 -16.49 -23.70 6.29
C TYR A 324 -15.76 -23.41 4.96
N VAL A 325 -16.21 -24.00 3.85
CA VAL A 325 -15.41 -24.08 2.60
C VAL A 325 -15.45 -22.81 1.74
N LYS A 326 -16.38 -21.86 1.99
CA LYS A 326 -16.55 -20.63 1.18
C LYS A 326 -16.73 -19.34 2.00
N GLN A 327 -16.24 -19.30 3.24
CA GLN A 327 -16.50 -18.19 4.17
C GLN A 327 -16.20 -16.81 3.59
N SER A 328 -15.03 -16.58 2.98
CA SER A 328 -14.68 -15.25 2.45
C SER A 328 -15.66 -14.77 1.37
N HIS A 329 -16.12 -15.63 0.46
CA HIS A 329 -17.06 -15.22 -0.58
C HIS A 329 -18.44 -14.86 -0.02
N HIS A 330 -18.94 -15.65 0.94
CA HIS A 330 -20.20 -15.37 1.61
C HIS A 330 -20.13 -14.07 2.41
N ILE A 331 -19.04 -13.87 3.16
CA ILE A 331 -18.81 -12.62 3.91
C ILE A 331 -18.72 -11.44 2.94
N THR A 332 -17.96 -11.52 1.85
CA THR A 332 -17.91 -10.46 0.84
C THR A 332 -19.29 -10.13 0.29
N LYS A 333 -20.11 -11.15 -0.01
CA LYS A 333 -21.46 -10.94 -0.51
C LYS A 333 -22.35 -10.25 0.54
N ALA A 334 -22.36 -10.74 1.78
CA ALA A 334 -23.14 -10.17 2.87
C ALA A 334 -22.74 -8.70 3.15
N LEU A 335 -21.43 -8.42 3.15
CA LEU A 335 -20.90 -7.06 3.27
C LEU A 335 -21.40 -6.15 2.14
N LEU A 336 -21.34 -6.62 0.89
CA LEU A 336 -21.82 -5.85 -0.26
C LEU A 336 -23.35 -5.61 -0.22
N GLU A 337 -24.14 -6.58 0.27
CA GLU A 337 -25.58 -6.43 0.51
C GLU A 337 -25.87 -5.36 1.57
N LYS A 338 -25.00 -5.23 2.59
CA LYS A 338 -25.00 -4.14 3.56
C LYS A 338 -24.21 -2.90 3.10
N LYS A 339 -23.86 -2.80 1.82
CA LYS A 339 -23.15 -1.63 1.25
C LYS A 339 -21.80 -1.34 1.91
N VAL A 340 -21.09 -2.38 2.33
CA VAL A 340 -19.72 -2.30 2.84
C VAL A 340 -18.77 -2.98 1.87
N PHE A 341 -17.70 -2.30 1.49
CA PHE A 341 -16.61 -2.88 0.70
C PHE A 341 -15.35 -3.04 1.54
N LEU A 342 -14.99 -4.30 1.81
CA LEU A 342 -13.72 -4.72 2.40
C LEU A 342 -12.95 -5.58 1.40
N ALA A 343 -11.62 -5.44 1.40
CA ALA A 343 -10.76 -6.31 0.60
C ALA A 343 -10.56 -7.65 1.33
N SER A 344 -10.83 -8.75 0.62
CA SER A 344 -10.62 -10.09 1.15
C SER A 344 -9.13 -10.36 1.25
N GLY A 345 -8.72 -11.12 2.26
CA GLY A 345 -7.33 -11.52 2.38
C GLY A 345 -6.82 -12.31 1.17
N ALA A 346 -7.71 -13.03 0.49
CA ALA A 346 -7.41 -13.73 -0.76
C ALA A 346 -6.94 -12.78 -1.87
N ASP A 347 -7.44 -11.53 -1.90
CA ASP A 347 -7.06 -10.51 -2.90
C ASP A 347 -5.58 -10.11 -2.77
N PHE A 348 -4.97 -10.37 -1.60
CA PHE A 348 -3.56 -10.13 -1.31
C PHE A 348 -2.73 -11.42 -1.22
N GLY A 349 -3.29 -12.57 -1.62
CA GLY A 349 -2.59 -13.85 -1.60
C GLY A 349 -2.53 -14.53 -0.23
N SER A 350 -3.38 -14.15 0.73
CA SER A 350 -3.40 -14.86 2.02
C SER A 350 -3.90 -16.29 1.88
N GLU A 351 -3.19 -17.19 2.55
CA GLU A 351 -3.47 -18.62 2.61
C GLU A 351 -4.53 -18.96 3.67
N LYS A 352 -4.90 -17.99 4.52
CA LYS A 352 -5.92 -18.17 5.57
C LYS A 352 -7.25 -17.54 5.11
N PRO A 353 -8.30 -18.35 4.85
CA PRO A 353 -9.62 -17.82 4.50
C PRO A 353 -10.24 -17.08 5.69
N GLY A 354 -11.23 -16.23 5.42
CA GLY A 354 -11.98 -15.52 6.47
C GLY A 354 -11.35 -14.23 6.98
N TRP A 355 -10.10 -13.94 6.61
CA TRP A 355 -9.45 -12.69 6.99
C TRP A 355 -9.73 -11.57 6.00
N PHE A 356 -9.94 -10.36 6.52
CA PHE A 356 -10.23 -9.17 5.73
C PHE A 356 -9.36 -8.01 6.16
N ARG A 357 -8.93 -7.20 5.18
CA ARG A 357 -8.20 -5.96 5.44
C ARG A 357 -9.21 -4.82 5.63
N ILE A 358 -9.16 -4.18 6.79
CA ILE A 358 -9.92 -2.97 7.10
C ILE A 358 -8.99 -1.77 7.05
N VAL A 359 -9.29 -0.79 6.21
CA VAL A 359 -8.65 0.53 6.22
C VAL A 359 -9.30 1.38 7.31
N PHE A 360 -8.53 1.83 8.29
CA PHE A 360 -9.07 2.56 9.44
C PHE A 360 -8.88 4.09 9.36
N ALA A 361 -8.27 4.61 8.28
CA ALA A 361 -8.03 6.05 8.10
C ALA A 361 -9.29 6.84 7.68
N HIS A 362 -10.31 6.80 8.53
CA HIS A 362 -11.58 7.53 8.38
C HIS A 362 -11.99 8.20 9.70
N GLU A 363 -12.87 9.19 9.62
CA GLU A 363 -13.41 9.87 10.80
C GLU A 363 -14.28 8.94 11.67
N ASP A 364 -14.40 9.27 12.96
CA ASP A 364 -15.09 8.45 13.98
C ASP A 364 -16.52 8.06 13.55
N HIS A 365 -17.28 9.00 12.98
CA HIS A 365 -18.67 8.77 12.55
C HIS A 365 -18.76 7.77 11.39
N TYR A 366 -17.81 7.84 10.45
CA TYR A 366 -17.73 6.93 9.31
C TYR A 366 -17.34 5.52 9.77
N LEU A 367 -16.35 5.41 10.66
CA LEU A 367 -15.96 4.14 11.25
C LEU A 367 -17.13 3.52 12.03
N GLN A 368 -17.83 4.30 12.86
CA GLN A 368 -18.96 3.80 13.63
C GLN A 368 -20.07 3.21 12.73
N GLU A 369 -20.45 3.90 11.66
CA GLU A 369 -21.44 3.41 10.70
C GLU A 369 -20.97 2.14 10.00
N VAL A 370 -19.72 2.11 9.52
CA VAL A 370 -19.15 0.92 8.87
C VAL A 370 -19.17 -0.28 9.80
N LEU A 371 -18.66 -0.13 11.02
CA LEU A 371 -18.52 -1.22 11.97
C LEU A 371 -19.90 -1.77 12.37
N THR A 372 -20.92 -0.90 12.46
CA THR A 372 -22.32 -1.29 12.66
C THR A 372 -22.83 -2.15 11.50
N ARG A 373 -22.56 -1.73 10.25
CA ARG A 373 -22.97 -2.49 9.07
C ARG A 373 -22.21 -3.80 8.90
N ILE A 374 -20.94 -3.87 9.35
CA ILE A 374 -20.16 -5.11 9.36
C ILE A 374 -20.82 -6.14 10.28
N ILE A 375 -21.16 -5.79 11.52
CA ILE A 375 -21.87 -6.72 12.42
C ILE A 375 -23.19 -7.16 11.81
N ALA A 376 -23.99 -6.21 11.32
CA ALA A 376 -25.27 -6.52 10.68
C ALA A 376 -25.13 -7.41 9.44
N ALA A 377 -24.00 -7.35 8.72
CA ALA A 377 -23.71 -8.25 7.60
C ALA A 377 -23.32 -9.65 8.08
N LEU A 378 -22.49 -9.73 9.12
CA LEU A 378 -21.99 -11.01 9.64
C LEU A 378 -23.05 -11.80 10.42
N GLU A 379 -24.07 -11.13 10.98
CA GLU A 379 -25.17 -11.75 11.71
C GLU A 379 -26.42 -12.00 10.84
N ALA A 380 -26.50 -11.40 9.64
CA ALA A 380 -27.63 -11.63 8.73
C ALA A 380 -27.60 -13.08 8.19
N ALA A 381 -28.76 -13.75 8.28
CA ALA A 381 -28.99 -15.14 7.86
C ALA A 381 -29.02 -15.33 6.34
#